data_AF-A0A2G4HJI4-F1
#
_entry.id   AF-A0A2G4HJI4-F1
#
_cell.length_a   1.000
_cell.length_b   1.000
_cell.length_c   1.000
_cell.angle_alpha   90.00
_cell.angle_beta   90.00
_cell.angle_gamma   90.00
#
_symmetry.space_group_name_H-M   'P 1'
#
loop_
_entity.id
_entity.type
_entity.pdbx_description
1 polymer ?
#
loop_
_entity_poly.entity_id
_entity_poly.type
_entity_poly.pdbx_seq_one_letter_code
_entity_poly.pdbx_strand_id
1 'polypeptide(L)'
;MKSAYELAMERLDKSSPAEKPITAAKKARLAEIDQVFKGKLAEREIFLKQQLNLAYAEQKAEEVDKIQKQLVSERARLEEEREAEKEQVRRSK
;
A
#
# COMPACT_ATOMS: atom_id res chain seq x y z
N MET A 1 6.95 -35.70 -20.79
CA MET A 1 6.02 -36.03 -19.69
C MET A 1 5.75 -34.75 -18.92
N LYS A 2 4.49 -34.38 -18.70
CA LYS A 2 4.15 -33.22 -17.86
C LYS A 2 4.38 -33.55 -16.39
N SER A 3 4.81 -32.58 -15.59
CA SER A 3 5.04 -32.77 -14.16
C SER A 3 3.71 -32.84 -13.40
N ALA A 4 3.72 -33.49 -12.23
CA ALA A 4 2.53 -33.59 -11.38
C ALA A 4 1.96 -32.22 -10.98
N TYR A 5 2.83 -31.20 -10.88
CA TYR A 5 2.44 -29.82 -10.61
C TYR A 5 1.69 -29.19 -11.80
N GLU A 6 2.17 -29.40 -13.02
CA GLU A 6 1.53 -28.89 -14.24
C GLU A 6 0.14 -29.53 -14.44
N LEU A 7 0.01 -30.83 -14.11
CA LEU A 7 -1.26 -31.54 -14.17
C LEU A 7 -2.25 -31.07 -13.09
N ALA A 8 -1.74 -30.69 -11.91
CA ALA A 8 -2.57 -30.13 -10.83
C ALA A 8 -3.07 -28.73 -11.20
N MET A 9 -2.23 -27.90 -11.81
CA MET A 9 -2.62 -26.56 -12.30
C MET A 9 -3.65 -26.66 -13.45
N GLU A 10 -3.47 -27.57 -14.41
CA GLU A 10 -4.46 -27.80 -15.48
C GLU A 10 -5.82 -28.28 -14.96
N ARG A 11 -5.87 -28.98 -13.82
CA ARG A 11 -7.12 -29.42 -13.18
C ARG A 11 -7.78 -28.27 -12.42
N LEU A 12 -6.98 -27.44 -11.74
CA LEU A 12 -7.43 -26.26 -11.01
C LEU A 12 -8.03 -25.21 -11.96
N ASP A 13 -7.39 -24.95 -13.10
CA ASP A 13 -7.87 -24.06 -14.17
C ASP A 13 -9.19 -24.51 -14.80
N LYS A 14 -9.52 -25.81 -14.73
CA LYS A 14 -10.76 -26.38 -15.29
C LYS A 14 -11.92 -26.40 -14.30
N SER A 15 -11.65 -26.47 -12.99
CA SER A 15 -12.68 -26.61 -11.94
C SER A 15 -13.14 -25.29 -11.33
N SER A 16 -12.41 -24.21 -11.57
CA SER A 16 -12.77 -22.86 -11.16
C SER A 16 -12.61 -21.96 -12.39
N PRO A 17 -13.47 -20.96 -12.65
CA PRO A 17 -13.05 -19.89 -13.54
C PRO A 17 -11.85 -19.24 -12.88
N ALA A 18 -10.64 -19.66 -13.25
CA ALA A 18 -9.42 -19.10 -12.70
C ALA A 18 -9.51 -17.60 -12.93
N GLU A 19 -9.55 -16.82 -11.84
CA GLU A 19 -9.35 -15.38 -11.93
C GLU A 19 -8.08 -15.19 -12.76
N LYS A 20 -8.22 -14.49 -13.90
CA LYS A 20 -7.12 -14.38 -14.88
C LYS A 20 -5.83 -14.05 -14.13
N PRO A 21 -4.75 -14.81 -14.33
CA PRO A 21 -3.48 -14.54 -13.67
C PRO A 21 -3.11 -13.07 -13.84
N ILE A 22 -2.66 -12.41 -12.76
CA ILE A 22 -2.17 -11.03 -12.84
C ILE A 22 -1.07 -10.98 -13.91
N THR A 23 -1.23 -10.08 -14.88
CA THR A 23 -0.25 -9.90 -15.94
C THR A 23 1.04 -9.30 -15.35
N ALA A 24 2.18 -9.50 -16.03
CA ALA A 24 3.44 -8.88 -15.62
C ALA A 24 3.32 -7.35 -15.52
N ALA A 25 2.55 -6.73 -16.44
CA ALA A 25 2.25 -5.30 -16.41
C ALA A 25 1.46 -4.89 -15.15
N LYS A 26 0.42 -5.63 -14.76
CA LYS A 26 -0.31 -5.39 -13.50
C LYS A 26 0.61 -5.54 -12.29
N LYS A 27 1.46 -6.57 -12.27
CA LYS A 27 2.41 -6.78 -11.17
C LYS A 27 3.39 -5.61 -11.04
N ALA A 28 3.93 -5.13 -12.17
CA ALA A 28 4.81 -3.96 -12.20
C ALA A 28 4.09 -2.71 -11.68
N ARG A 29 2.84 -2.48 -12.13
CA ARG A 29 2.05 -1.32 -11.69
C ARG A 29 1.73 -1.36 -10.19
N LEU A 30 1.39 -2.53 -9.64
CA LEU A 30 1.18 -2.68 -8.20
C LEU A 30 2.45 -2.37 -7.40
N ALA A 31 3.60 -2.83 -7.87
CA ALA A 31 4.89 -2.54 -7.22
C ALA A 31 5.23 -1.05 -7.30
N GLU A 32 4.93 -0.39 -8.42
CA GLU A 32 5.11 1.05 -8.58
C GLU A 32 4.24 1.84 -7.59
N ILE A 33 2.96 1.46 -7.44
CA ILE A 33 2.07 2.06 -6.43
C ILE A 33 2.66 1.91 -5.03
N ASP A 34 3.16 0.72 -4.68
CA ASP A 34 3.80 0.51 -3.38
C ASP A 34 5.02 1.43 -3.17
N GLN A 35 5.86 1.63 -4.19
CA GLN A 35 7.00 2.55 -4.10
C GLN A 35 6.57 4.01 -3.94
N VAL A 36 5.58 4.45 -4.72
CA VAL A 36 5.05 5.82 -4.66
C VAL A 36 4.48 6.12 -3.27
N PHE A 37 3.64 5.24 -2.74
CA PHE A 37 3.03 5.45 -1.42
C PHE A 37 4.03 5.31 -0.28
N LYS A 38 5.08 4.49 -0.43
CA LYS A 38 6.21 4.47 0.51
C LYS A 38 6.92 5.84 0.55
N GLY A 39 7.13 6.45 -0.61
CA GLY A 39 7.70 7.81 -0.72
C GLY A 39 6.81 8.86 -0.06
N LYS A 40 5.52 8.89 -0.41
CA LYS A 40 4.52 9.80 0.18
C LYS A 40 4.47 9.69 1.72
N LEU A 41 4.46 8.46 2.24
CA LEU A 41 4.42 8.22 3.68
C LEU A 41 5.71 8.72 4.35
N ALA A 42 6.88 8.44 3.76
CA ALA A 42 8.16 8.89 4.31
C ALA A 42 8.25 10.42 4.35
N GLU A 43 7.87 11.10 3.26
CA GLU A 43 7.83 12.56 3.20
C GLU A 43 6.91 13.14 4.28
N ARG A 44 5.70 12.60 4.41
CA ARG A 44 4.71 13.06 5.40
C ARG A 44 5.17 12.83 6.83
N GLU A 45 5.77 11.67 7.12
CA GLU A 45 6.33 11.37 8.43
C GLU A 45 7.50 12.28 8.78
N ILE A 46 8.43 12.54 7.84
CA ILE A 46 9.57 13.44 8.08
C ILE A 46 9.06 14.84 8.44
N PHE A 47 8.12 15.36 7.65
CA PHE A 47 7.51 16.67 7.89
C PHE A 47 6.86 16.76 9.29
N LEU A 48 5.99 15.80 9.64
CA LEU A 48 5.28 15.82 10.92
C LEU A 48 6.22 15.58 12.11
N LYS A 49 7.25 14.73 11.97
CA LYS A 49 8.27 14.53 13.00
C LYS A 49 9.09 15.80 13.25
N GLN A 50 9.40 16.58 12.22
CA GLN A 50 10.04 17.89 12.39
C GLN A 50 9.15 18.84 13.19
N GLN A 51 7.86 18.92 12.85
CA GLN A 51 6.90 19.74 13.62
C GLN A 51 6.75 19.25 15.06
N LEU A 52 6.72 17.94 15.28
CA LEU A 52 6.63 17.34 16.60
C LEU A 52 7.84 17.71 17.47
N ASN A 53 9.05 17.66 16.90
CA ASN A 53 10.27 18.06 17.60
C ASN A 53 10.26 19.54 17.99
N LEU A 54 9.76 20.42 17.12
CA LEU A 54 9.58 21.84 17.44
C LEU A 54 8.56 22.03 18.57
N ALA A 55 7.41 21.35 18.52
CA ALA A 55 6.40 21.42 19.56
C ALA A 55 6.93 20.92 20.92
N TYR A 56 7.78 19.89 20.93
CA TYR A 56 8.48 19.45 22.15
C TYR A 56 9.45 20.50 22.67
N ALA A 57 10.27 21.10 21.79
CA ALA A 57 11.22 22.13 22.18
C ALA A 57 10.53 23.38 22.76
N GLU A 58 9.34 23.70 22.25
CA GLU A 58 8.49 24.81 22.70
C GLU A 58 7.57 24.44 23.86
N GLN A 59 7.60 23.20 24.36
CA GLN A 59 6.76 22.67 25.44
C GLN A 59 5.24 22.81 25.18
N LYS A 60 4.82 22.76 23.91
CA LYS A 60 3.42 22.88 23.48
C LYS A 60 2.71 21.52 23.50
N ALA A 61 2.30 21.06 24.69
CA ALA A 61 1.69 19.74 24.88
C ALA A 61 0.45 19.50 23.99
N GLU A 62 -0.42 20.50 23.83
CA GLU A 62 -1.59 20.37 22.95
C GLU A 62 -1.22 20.17 21.48
N GLU A 63 -0.16 20.83 21.01
CA GLU A 63 0.31 20.69 19.63
C GLU A 63 0.99 19.33 19.41
N VAL A 64 1.74 18.84 20.40
CA VAL A 64 2.28 17.48 20.39
C VAL A 64 1.15 16.45 20.19
N ASP A 65 0.08 16.54 20.98
CA ASP A 65 -1.05 15.61 20.88
C ASP A 65 -1.77 15.71 19.53
N LYS A 66 -1.96 16.92 19.01
CA LYS A 66 -2.55 17.14 17.68
C LYS A 66 -1.70 16.51 16.57
N ILE A 67 -0.38 16.75 16.59
CA ILE A 67 0.55 16.23 15.57
C ILE A 67 0.62 14.70 15.63
N GLN A 68 0.60 14.10 16.83
CA GLN A 68 0.57 12.64 16.96
C GLN A 68 -0.71 12.03 16.38
N LYS A 69 -1.88 12.62 16.68
CA LYS A 69 -3.16 12.19 16.09
C LYS A 69 -3.14 12.35 14.57
N GLN A 70 -2.60 13.46 14.08
CA GLN A 70 -2.44 13.70 12.65
C GLN A 70 -1.57 12.64 11.98
N LEU A 71 -0.45 12.24 12.59
CA LEU A 71 0.44 11.20 12.04
C LEU A 71 -0.29 9.87 11.86
N VAL A 72 -1.08 9.46 12.86
CA VAL A 72 -1.90 8.23 12.78
C VAL A 72 -2.94 8.34 11.66
N SER A 73 -3.67 9.44 11.59
CA SER A 73 -4.71 9.66 10.57
C SER A 73 -4.13 9.71 9.15
N GLU A 74 -3.01 10.40 8.95
CA GLU A 74 -2.35 10.49 7.65
C GLU A 74 -1.82 9.14 7.17
N ARG A 75 -1.24 8.34 8.08
CA ARG A 75 -0.80 6.98 7.75
C ARG A 75 -1.97 6.11 7.33
N ALA A 76 -3.09 6.15 8.06
CA ALA A 76 -4.29 5.39 7.73
C ALA A 76 -4.88 5.81 6.37
N ARG A 77 -4.97 7.12 6.12
CA ARG A 77 -5.45 7.67 4.84
C ARG A 77 -4.60 7.24 3.66
N LEU A 78 -3.27 7.37 3.76
CA LEU A 78 -2.36 6.97 2.69
C LEU A 78 -2.39 5.46 2.42
N GLU A 79 -2.58 4.65 3.45
CA GLU A 79 -2.76 3.20 3.31
C GLU A 79 -4.06 2.85 2.57
N GLU A 80 -5.16 3.51 2.92
CA GLU A 80 -6.46 3.35 2.26
C GLU A 80 -6.40 3.77 0.78
N GLU A 81 -5.82 4.95 0.50
CA GLU A 81 -5.59 5.43 -0.87
C GLU A 81 -4.72 4.43 -1.67
N ARG A 82 -3.65 3.89 -1.06
CA ARG A 82 -2.79 2.89 -1.70
C ARG A 82 -3.58 1.63 -2.07
N GLU A 83 -4.35 1.08 -1.14
CA GLU A 83 -5.12 -0.13 -1.40
C GLU A 83 -6.26 0.10 -2.40
N ALA A 84 -6.90 1.27 -2.37
CA ALA A 84 -7.90 1.65 -3.37
C ALA A 84 -7.29 1.71 -4.78
N GLU A 85 -6.11 2.33 -4.95
CA GLU A 85 -5.40 2.35 -6.24
C GLU A 85 -4.98 0.95 -6.70
N LYS A 86 -4.46 0.12 -5.78
CA LYS A 86 -4.09 -1.27 -6.10
C LYS A 86 -5.31 -2.09 -6.52
N GLU A 87 -6.45 -1.89 -5.88
CA GLU A 87 -7.70 -2.57 -6.21
C GLU A 87 -8.19 -2.20 -7.61
N GLN A 88 -8.08 -0.93 -8.02
CA GLN A 88 -8.38 -0.51 -9.39
C GLN A 88 -7.50 -1.25 -10.41
N VAL A 89 -6.20 -1.39 -10.13
CA VAL A 89 -5.28 -2.14 -11.00
C VAL A 89 -5.65 -3.63 -11.05
N ARG A 90 -6.01 -4.24 -9.92
CA ARG A 90 -6.46 -5.64 -9.89
C ARG A 90 -7.72 -5.85 -10.75
N ARG A 91 -8.71 -4.97 -10.61
CA ARG A 91 -10.01 -5.02 -11.32
C ARG A 91 -9.97 -4.58 -12.78
N SER A 92 -8.96 -3.81 -13.21
CA SER A 92 -8.78 -3.43 -14.61
C SER A 92 -8.70 -4.66 -15.51
N LYS A 93 -9.19 -4.60 -16.76
CA LYS A 93 -9.25 -5.77 -17.65
C LYS A 93 -7.88 -6.15 -18.22
#